data_AF-A0AAW4KY53-F1
#
_entry.id   AF-A0AAW4KY53-F1
#
_cell.length_a   1.000
_cell.length_b   1.000
_cell.length_c   1.000
_cell.angle_alpha   90.00
_cell.angle_beta   90.00
_cell.angle_gamma   90.00
#
_symmetry.space_group_name_H-M   'P 1'
#
loop_
_entity.id
_entity.type
_entity.pdbx_description
1 polymer ?
#
loop_
_entity_poly.entity_id
_entity_poly.type
_entity_poly.pdbx_seq_one_letter_code
_entity_poly.pdbx_strand_id
1 'polypeptide(L)'
;YTFILNATREVPRLLLHPKKRTIGLRVPEHPIALALLAELGEPLMSVSLILPGETEPLYDPYEMRRLLEKHVDLIIDGGYGGNKASTVINLADGEP
;
A
#
# COMPACT_ATOMS: atom_id res chain seq x y z
N TYR A 1 7.92 -0.12 -6.97
CA TYR A 1 8.79 0.30 -5.86
C TYR A 1 7.99 1.04 -4.80
N THR A 2 8.53 1.09 -3.57
CA THR A 2 8.04 1.95 -2.48
C THR A 2 9.23 2.69 -1.90
N PHE A 3 9.13 4.00 -1.74
CA PHE A 3 10.21 4.85 -1.24
C PHE A 3 9.87 5.39 0.14
N ILE A 4 10.77 5.26 1.11
CA ILE A 4 10.60 5.91 2.42
C ILE A 4 11.19 7.30 2.33
N LEU A 5 10.38 8.32 2.62
CA LEU A 5 10.74 9.73 2.54
C LEU A 5 10.42 10.46 3.84
N ASN A 6 11.05 11.61 4.07
CA ASN A 6 10.63 12.52 5.14
C ASN A 6 9.24 13.07 4.85
N ALA A 7 8.36 13.01 5.84
CA ALA A 7 7.01 13.49 5.67
C ALA A 7 6.91 15.02 5.81
N THR A 8 6.05 15.61 4.99
CA THR A 8 5.68 17.03 5.09
C THR A 8 4.63 17.25 6.18
N ARG A 9 4.24 18.52 6.40
CA ARG A 9 3.17 18.87 7.35
C ARG A 9 1.77 18.46 6.88
N GLU A 10 1.61 18.13 5.61
CA GLU A 10 0.33 17.74 5.00
C GLU A 10 -0.06 16.31 5.36
N VAL A 11 0.89 15.49 5.80
CA VAL A 11 0.65 14.10 6.16
C VAL A 11 0.09 14.00 7.59
N PRO A 12 -1.09 13.38 7.80
CA PRO A 12 -1.63 13.15 9.14
C PRO A 12 -0.65 12.40 10.04
N ARG A 13 -0.53 12.85 11.30
CA ARG A 13 0.38 12.26 12.29
C ARG A 13 0.22 10.74 12.48
N LEU A 14 -1.00 10.23 12.29
CA LEU A 14 -1.32 8.80 12.41
C LEU A 14 -0.58 7.95 11.37
N LEU A 15 -0.19 8.53 10.24
CA LEU A 15 0.48 7.84 9.13
C LEU A 15 2.00 7.90 9.19
N LEU A 16 2.53 8.65 10.15
CA LEU A 16 3.95 8.87 10.29
C LEU A 16 4.59 7.77 11.12
N HIS A 17 5.79 7.35 10.72
CA HIS A 17 6.61 6.55 11.62
C HIS A 17 6.86 7.33 12.93
N PRO A 18 6.47 6.82 14.12
CA PRO A 18 6.36 7.62 15.34
C PRO A 18 7.65 8.32 15.75
N LYS A 19 8.81 7.70 15.47
CA LYS A 19 10.13 8.22 15.83
C LYS A 19 10.84 8.97 14.70
N LYS A 20 10.59 8.57 13.45
CA LYS A 20 11.37 9.01 12.28
C LYS A 20 10.66 10.09 11.47
N ARG A 21 9.33 10.23 11.66
CA ARG A 21 8.49 11.15 10.89
C ARG A 21 8.61 10.93 9.37
N THR A 22 8.80 9.68 8.97
CA THR A 22 8.86 9.25 7.58
C THR A 22 7.56 8.61 7.14
N ILE A 23 7.35 8.54 5.83
CA ILE A 23 6.22 7.87 5.18
C ILE A 23 6.71 7.07 3.97
N GLY A 24 6.05 5.93 3.70
CA GLY A 24 6.24 5.17 2.47
C GLY A 24 5.39 5.74 1.34
N LEU A 25 6.01 6.08 0.22
CA LEU A 25 5.35 6.56 -0.99
C LEU A 25 5.47 5.53 -2.10
N ARG A 26 4.35 5.21 -2.75
CA ARG A 26 4.27 4.28 -3.87
C ARG A 26 3.47 4.90 -5.00
N VAL A 27 3.99 4.81 -6.22
CA VAL A 27 3.25 5.06 -7.46
C VAL A 27 2.90 3.70 -8.07
N PRO A 28 1.63 3.30 -8.13
CA PRO A 28 1.24 2.02 -8.71
C PRO A 28 1.20 2.10 -10.24
N GLU A 29 1.46 0.97 -10.90
CA GLU A 29 1.28 0.83 -12.38
C GLU A 29 -0.08 0.21 -12.73
N HIS A 30 -0.83 -0.29 -11.73
CA HIS A 30 -2.05 -1.04 -11.96
C HIS A 30 -3.21 -0.12 -12.40
N PRO A 31 -3.89 -0.39 -13.53
CA PRO A 31 -4.95 0.49 -14.05
C PRO A 31 -6.08 0.76 -13.07
N ILE A 32 -6.54 -0.25 -12.31
CA ILE A 32 -7.57 -0.07 -11.27
C ILE A 32 -7.10 0.92 -10.19
N ALA A 33 -5.86 0.77 -9.70
CA ALA A 33 -5.34 1.65 -8.65
C ALA A 33 -5.22 3.10 -9.16
N LEU A 34 -4.79 3.28 -10.42
CA LEU A 34 -4.73 4.59 -11.06
C LEU A 34 -6.12 5.21 -11.27
N ALA A 35 -7.11 4.42 -11.67
CA ALA A 35 -8.49 4.90 -11.82
C ALA A 35 -9.09 5.35 -10.48
N LEU A 36 -8.86 4.59 -9.40
CA LEU A 36 -9.29 4.97 -8.05
C LEU A 36 -8.63 6.28 -7.59
N LEU A 37 -7.33 6.45 -7.83
CA LEU A 37 -6.60 7.68 -7.49
C LEU A 37 -7.10 8.88 -8.32
N ALA A 38 -7.40 8.67 -9.60
CA ALA A 38 -7.91 9.71 -10.48
C ALA A 38 -9.29 10.21 -10.02
N GLU A 39 -10.17 9.30 -9.60
CA GLU A 39 -11.49 9.64 -9.07
C GLU A 39 -11.38 10.31 -7.68
N LEU A 40 -10.50 9.80 -6.81
CA LEU A 40 -10.30 10.33 -5.47
C LEU A 40 -9.69 11.75 -5.48
N GLY A 41 -8.82 12.05 -6.44
CA GLY A 41 -8.18 13.36 -6.59
C GLY A 41 -7.06 13.66 -5.57
N GLU A 42 -6.75 12.73 -4.69
CA GLU A 42 -5.72 12.84 -3.66
C GLU A 42 -5.02 11.48 -3.40
N PRO A 43 -3.89 11.45 -2.67
CA PRO A 43 -3.20 10.20 -2.37
C PRO A 43 -4.05 9.23 -1.54
N LEU A 44 -4.04 7.96 -1.93
CA LEU A 44 -4.69 6.88 -1.17
C LEU A 44 -3.73 6.29 -0.12
N MET A 45 -4.16 6.29 1.13
CA MET A 45 -3.50 5.53 2.18
C MET A 45 -3.66 4.03 1.92
N SER A 46 -2.55 3.29 1.90
CA SER A 46 -2.57 1.86 1.62
C SER A 46 -1.47 1.11 2.35
N VAL A 47 -1.66 -0.19 2.48
CA VAL A 47 -0.65 -1.16 2.96
C VAL A 47 -0.65 -2.36 2.02
N SER A 48 0.45 -3.09 1.97
CA SER A 48 0.48 -4.39 1.31
C SER A 48 -0.39 -5.38 2.08
N LEU A 49 -1.22 -6.15 1.38
CA LEU A 49 -2.06 -7.18 1.99
C LEU A 49 -1.24 -8.44 2.26
N ILE A 50 -0.48 -8.44 3.35
CA ILE A 50 0.27 -9.60 3.85
C ILE A 50 -0.41 -10.05 5.15
N LEU A 51 -0.84 -11.30 5.21
CA LEU A 51 -1.56 -11.83 6.38
C LEU A 51 -0.62 -12.06 7.58
N PRO A 52 -1.14 -12.10 8.81
CA PRO A 52 -0.34 -12.40 9.98
C PRO A 52 0.38 -13.75 9.86
N GLY A 53 1.70 -13.75 10.01
CA GLY A 53 2.54 -14.94 9.89
C GLY A 53 3.03 -15.24 8.47
N GLU A 54 2.54 -14.52 7.46
CA GLU A 54 2.96 -14.67 6.08
C GLU A 54 4.07 -13.68 5.70
N THR A 55 4.88 -14.05 4.71
CA THR A 55 5.92 -13.17 4.14
C THR A 55 5.54 -12.59 2.79
N GLU A 56 4.65 -13.27 2.05
CA GLU A 56 4.22 -12.86 0.72
C GLU A 56 2.83 -12.24 0.72
N PRO A 57 2.52 -11.34 -0.22
CA PRO A 57 1.19 -10.78 -0.35
C PRO A 57 0.17 -11.85 -0.74
N LEU A 58 -1.03 -11.75 -0.16
CA LEU A 58 -2.17 -12.48 -0.67
C LEU A 58 -2.50 -11.95 -2.07
N TYR A 59 -2.63 -12.86 -3.06
CA TYR A 59 -2.74 -12.50 -4.47
C TYR A 59 -3.97 -13.11 -5.17
N ASP A 60 -4.65 -14.08 -4.54
CA ASP A 60 -5.87 -14.70 -5.05
C ASP A 60 -7.11 -13.94 -4.53
N PRO A 61 -7.91 -13.30 -5.40
CA PRO A 61 -9.09 -12.53 -4.98
C PRO A 61 -10.20 -13.39 -4.34
N TYR A 62 -10.29 -14.67 -4.68
CA TYR A 62 -11.28 -15.58 -4.08
C TYR A 62 -10.89 -15.94 -2.65
N GLU A 63 -9.60 -16.15 -2.40
CA GLU A 63 -9.08 -16.33 -1.04
C GLU A 63 -9.19 -15.04 -0.21
N MET A 64 -8.91 -13.87 -0.80
CA MET A 64 -9.15 -12.57 -0.16
C MET A 64 -10.58 -12.46 0.33
N ARG A 65 -11.56 -12.77 -0.54
CA ARG A 65 -12.97 -12.76 -0.17
C ARG A 65 -13.27 -13.73 0.95
N ARG A 66 -12.84 -15.00 0.81
CA ARG A 66 -13.07 -16.04 1.81
C ARG A 66 -12.57 -15.65 3.21
N LEU A 67 -11.43 -14.97 3.28
CA LEU A 67 -10.79 -14.59 4.54
C LEU A 67 -11.27 -13.25 5.09
N LEU A 68 -11.53 -12.26 4.23
CA LEU A 68 -11.63 -10.85 4.61
C LEU A 68 -12.99 -10.22 4.33
N GLU A 69 -13.94 -10.87 3.67
CA GLU A 69 -15.23 -10.25 3.29
C GLU A 69 -16.03 -9.66 4.47
N LYS A 70 -15.78 -10.15 5.70
CA LYS A 70 -16.42 -9.64 6.93
C LYS A 70 -15.60 -8.58 7.67
N HIS A 71 -14.40 -8.27 7.17
CA HIS A 71 -13.41 -7.41 7.82
C HIS A 71 -13.15 -6.13 7.01
N VAL A 72 -13.63 -6.07 5.76
CA VAL A 72 -13.48 -4.92 4.87
C VAL A 72 -14.82 -4.60 4.20
N ASP A 73 -15.03 -3.34 3.86
CA ASP A 73 -16.27 -2.89 3.21
C ASP A 73 -16.36 -3.29 1.73
N LEU A 74 -15.20 -3.42 1.06
CA LEU A 74 -15.13 -3.70 -0.37
C LEU A 74 -13.88 -4.51 -0.72
N ILE A 75 -14.06 -5.45 -1.65
CA ILE A 75 -12.98 -6.15 -2.36
C ILE A 75 -13.21 -5.93 -3.85
N ILE A 76 -12.18 -5.45 -4.54
CA ILE A 76 -12.20 -5.24 -5.99
C ILE A 76 -11.41 -6.38 -6.63
N ASP A 77 -12.11 -7.23 -7.38
CA ASP A 77 -11.47 -8.29 -8.16
C ASP A 77 -10.85 -7.71 -9.44
N GLY A 78 -9.52 -7.67 -9.46
CA GLY A 78 -8.71 -7.28 -10.63
C GLY A 78 -8.02 -8.47 -11.31
N GLY A 79 -8.42 -9.70 -10.98
CA GLY A 79 -7.69 -10.92 -11.30
C GLY A 79 -6.57 -11.23 -10.30
N TYR A 80 -5.80 -12.28 -10.61
CA TYR A 80 -4.66 -12.69 -9.78
C TYR A 80 -3.58 -11.60 -9.74
N GLY A 81 -3.23 -11.17 -8.53
CA GLY A 81 -2.17 -10.20 -8.30
C GLY A 81 -0.76 -10.77 -8.46
N GLY A 82 0.23 -9.89 -8.38
CA GLY A 82 1.63 -10.31 -8.25
C GLY A 82 1.91 -10.87 -6.85
N ASN A 83 2.57 -12.03 -6.79
CA ASN A 83 2.94 -12.69 -5.54
C ASN A 83 4.24 -12.15 -4.89
N LYS A 84 4.75 -11.00 -5.35
CA LYS A 84 5.96 -10.37 -4.81
C LYS A 84 5.65 -8.97 -4.33
N ALA A 85 6.06 -8.67 -3.10
CA ALA A 85 6.01 -7.32 -2.58
C ALA A 85 6.88 -6.36 -3.40
N SER A 86 6.52 -5.08 -3.39
CA SER A 86 7.37 -4.04 -3.99
C SER A 86 8.70 -3.95 -3.25
N THR A 87 9.80 -3.76 -3.96
CA THR A 87 11.07 -3.35 -3.35
C THR A 87 10.88 -2.03 -2.60
N VAL A 88 11.29 -2.02 -1.33
CA VAL A 88 11.27 -0.85 -0.45
C VAL A 88 12.68 -0.26 -0.40
N ILE A 89 12.81 1.02 -0.71
CA ILE A 89 14.08 1.76 -0.68
C ILE A 89 13.93 2.90 0.31
N ASN A 90 14.87 3.04 1.24
CA ASN A 90 14.86 4.16 2.17
C ASN A 90 15.64 5.33 1.60
N LEU A 91 14.99 6.47 1.39
CA LEU A 91 15.63 7.70 0.88
C LEU A 91 15.47 8.86 1.86
N ALA A 92 15.15 8.57 3.14
CA ALA A 92 14.93 9.60 4.15
C ALA A 92 16.16 10.48 4.38
N ASP A 93 17.37 9.93 4.19
CA ASP A 93 18.64 10.64 4.40
C ASP A 93 19.28 11.12 3.08
N GLY A 94 18.57 11.01 1.95
CA GLY A 94 19.06 11.41 0.62
C GLY A 94 19.90 10.36 -0.10
N GLU A 95 20.26 9.25 0.56
CA GLU A 95 20.95 8.09 0.00
C GLU A 95 20.16 6.79 0.27
N PRO A 96 20.23 5.78 -0.64
CA PRO A 96 19.47 4.51 -0.53
C PRO A 96 19.85 3.59 0.63
#